data_AF-A0A177AUS2-F1
#
_entry.id   AF-A0A177AUS2-F1
#
_cell.length_a   1.000
_cell.length_b   1.000
_cell.length_c   1.000
_cell.angle_alpha   90.00
_cell.angle_beta   90.00
_cell.angle_gamma   90.00
#
_symmetry.space_group_name_H-M   'P 1'
#
loop_
_entity.id
_entity.type
_entity.pdbx_description
1 polymer ?
#
loop_
_entity_poly.entity_id
_entity_poly.type
_entity_poly.pdbx_seq_one_letter_code
_entity_poly.pdbx_strand_id
1 'polypeptide(L)'
;MVLIGCDDEYGPMLYKTDPAGYYTGYNALAAGDKQIDATKYLEKKYKEKEEYTLDEAIKLCINALINSVNINFKSKHLSVGYVKKDSMFQYKTVEQIDEYLISIFEKD
;
A
#
# COMPACT_ATOMS: atom_id res chain seq x y z
N MET A 1 12.55 6.54 -5.73
CA MET A 1 11.28 6.41 -6.47
C MET A 1 10.69 5.03 -6.18
N VAL A 2 9.35 4.91 -6.13
CA VAL A 2 8.64 3.62 -5.96
C VAL A 2 7.83 3.36 -7.22
N LEU A 3 7.91 2.14 -7.74
CA LEU A 3 7.23 1.69 -8.94
C LEU A 3 6.38 0.47 -8.61
N ILE A 4 5.17 0.44 -9.16
CA ILE A 4 4.27 -0.71 -9.10
C ILE A 4 3.84 -1.08 -10.51
N GLY A 5 3.66 -2.37 -10.76
CA GLY A 5 3.19 -2.89 -12.04
C GLY A 5 2.71 -4.33 -11.93
N CYS A 6 2.09 -4.83 -12.98
CA CYS A 6 1.84 -6.26 -13.15
C CYS A 6 2.62 -6.73 -14.36
N ASP A 7 3.48 -7.71 -14.14
CA ASP A 7 4.22 -8.42 -15.17
C ASP A 7 3.44 -9.69 -15.58
N ASP A 8 3.54 -10.09 -16.84
CA ASP A 8 2.79 -11.23 -17.37
C ASP A 8 3.30 -12.58 -16.84
N GLU A 9 4.60 -12.67 -16.53
CA GLU A 9 5.26 -13.88 -16.01
C GLU A 9 5.29 -13.89 -14.48
N TYR A 10 5.66 -12.75 -13.87
CA TYR A 10 5.89 -12.66 -12.42
C TYR A 10 4.70 -12.12 -11.62
N GLY A 11 3.66 -11.60 -12.28
CA GLY A 11 2.48 -11.05 -11.61
C GLY A 11 2.73 -9.66 -11.01
N PRO A 12 2.06 -9.27 -9.91
CA PRO A 12 2.24 -7.96 -9.28
C PRO A 12 3.66 -7.75 -8.75
N MET A 13 4.31 -6.67 -9.16
CA MET A 13 5.68 -6.32 -8.80
C MET A 13 5.75 -4.93 -8.15
N LEU A 14 6.60 -4.79 -7.14
CA LEU A 14 6.86 -3.55 -6.41
C LEU A 14 8.38 -3.34 -6.30
N TYR A 15 8.85 -2.19 -6.80
CA TYR A 15 10.26 -1.84 -6.80
C TYR A 15 10.51 -0.47 -6.19
N LYS A 16 11.63 -0.34 -5.48
CA LYS A 16 12.18 0.96 -5.06
C LYS A 16 13.52 1.16 -5.73
N THR A 17 13.78 2.37 -6.18
CA THR A 17 15.11 2.83 -6.57
C THR A 17 15.55 4.00 -5.68
N ASP A 18 16.84 4.02 -5.36
CA ASP A 18 17.50 5.14 -4.68
C ASP A 18 18.31 6.02 -5.64
N PRO A 19 18.69 7.24 -5.25
CA PRO A 19 19.46 8.14 -6.10
C PRO A 19 20.87 7.63 -6.46
N ALA A 20 21.38 6.60 -5.79
CA ALA A 20 22.68 5.99 -6.10
C ALA A 20 22.59 4.97 -7.26
N GLY A 21 21.39 4.73 -7.78
CA GLY A 21 21.15 3.79 -8.87
C GLY A 21 20.93 2.35 -8.39
N TYR A 22 20.81 2.13 -7.08
CA TYR A 22 20.40 0.84 -6.56
C TYR A 22 18.88 0.69 -6.70
N TYR A 23 18.43 -0.52 -7.04
CA TYR A 23 17.03 -0.87 -7.06
C TYR A 23 16.82 -2.27 -6.49
N THR A 24 15.70 -2.49 -5.82
CA THR A 24 15.34 -3.80 -5.29
C THR A 24 13.83 -4.00 -5.27
N GLY A 25 13.41 -5.26 -5.41
CA GLY A 25 12.02 -5.69 -5.30
C GLY A 25 11.59 -5.84 -3.85
N TYR A 26 10.31 -5.64 -3.58
CA TYR A 26 9.71 -5.74 -2.25
C TYR A 26 8.33 -6.40 -2.30
N ASN A 27 7.99 -7.15 -1.25
CA ASN A 27 6.62 -7.64 -1.04
C ASN A 27 5.70 -6.56 -0.46
N ALA A 28 6.25 -5.70 0.41
CA ALA A 28 5.60 -4.51 0.93
C ALA A 28 6.68 -3.46 1.24
N LEU A 29 6.36 -2.18 1.07
CA LEU A 29 7.31 -1.09 1.21
C LEU A 29 6.64 0.17 1.77
N ALA A 30 7.36 0.87 2.65
CA ALA A 30 7.07 2.25 3.01
C ALA A 30 8.24 3.16 2.63
N ALA A 31 7.95 4.44 2.38
CA ALA A 31 8.95 5.46 2.06
C ALA A 31 8.54 6.81 2.66
N GLY A 32 9.53 7.66 2.97
CA GLY A 32 9.36 8.96 3.63
C GLY A 32 9.77 8.95 5.10
N ASP A 33 9.51 10.04 5.80
CA ASP A 33 10.03 10.29 7.16
C ASP A 33 9.61 9.22 8.18
N LYS A 34 8.38 8.70 8.05
CA LYS A 34 7.81 7.67 8.94
C LYS A 34 7.95 6.25 8.40
N GLN A 35 8.85 6.02 7.43
CA GLN A 35 9.02 4.70 6.82
C GLN A 35 9.42 3.61 7.82
N ILE A 36 10.20 3.93 8.87
CA ILE A 36 10.66 2.94 9.85
C ILE A 36 9.48 2.35 10.63
N ASP A 37 8.58 3.20 11.10
CA ASP A 37 7.41 2.78 11.88
C ASP A 37 6.38 2.05 11.00
N ALA A 38 6.16 2.55 9.78
CA ALA A 38 5.30 1.88 8.80
C ALA A 38 5.85 0.50 8.41
N THR A 39 7.17 0.37 8.22
CA THR A 39 7.82 -0.91 7.88
C THR A 39 7.67 -1.91 9.01
N LYS A 40 7.87 -1.51 10.28
CA LYS A 40 7.64 -2.40 11.44
C LYS A 40 6.19 -2.90 11.51
N TYR A 41 5.22 -2.04 11.19
CA TYR A 41 3.82 -2.45 11.13
C TYR A 41 3.61 -3.49 10.02
N LEU A 42 4.15 -3.23 8.83
CA LEU A 42 4.07 -4.15 7.70
C LEU A 42 4.75 -5.49 8.01
N GLU A 43 5.94 -5.51 8.58
CA GLU A 43 6.64 -6.74 9.00
C GLU A 43 5.82 -7.59 9.98
N LYS A 44 5.03 -6.94 10.84
CA LYS A 44 4.16 -7.65 11.81
C LYS A 44 2.86 -8.16 11.20
N LYS A 45 2.30 -7.46 10.21
CA LYS A 45 0.93 -7.67 9.71
C LYS A 45 0.86 -8.31 8.34
N TYR A 46 1.88 -8.12 7.51
CA TYR A 46 2.03 -8.79 6.23
C TYR A 46 2.37 -10.27 6.45
N LYS A 47 1.69 -11.15 5.72
CA LYS A 47 1.88 -12.59 5.81
C LYS A 47 2.23 -13.13 4.43
N GLU A 48 3.46 -13.57 4.28
CA GLU A 48 4.06 -13.96 3.00
C GLU A 48 3.34 -15.10 2.26
N LYS A 49 2.63 -15.98 2.98
CA LYS A 49 1.95 -17.15 2.41
C LYS A 49 0.45 -16.95 2.14
N GLU A 50 -0.08 -15.75 2.37
CA GLU A 50 -1.48 -15.43 2.11
C GLU A 50 -1.60 -14.65 0.79
N GLU A 51 -2.49 -15.09 -0.09
CA GLU A 51 -2.92 -14.28 -1.23
C GLU A 51 -3.82 -13.18 -0.72
N TYR A 52 -3.40 -11.92 -0.91
CA TYR A 52 -4.20 -10.77 -0.55
C TYR A 52 -5.13 -10.41 -1.71
N THR A 53 -6.42 -10.26 -1.40
CA THR A 53 -7.31 -9.52 -2.31
C THR A 53 -6.89 -8.06 -2.38
N LEU A 54 -7.29 -7.36 -3.46
CA LEU A 54 -7.00 -5.93 -3.59
C LEU A 54 -7.50 -5.13 -2.38
N ASP A 55 -8.68 -5.45 -1.87
CA ASP A 55 -9.27 -4.72 -0.74
C ASP A 55 -8.51 -4.96 0.57
N GLU A 56 -8.01 -6.18 0.80
CA GLU A 56 -7.17 -6.49 1.95
C GLU A 56 -5.82 -5.81 1.85
N ALA A 57 -5.20 -5.80 0.67
CA ALA A 57 -3.93 -5.11 0.44
C ALA A 57 -4.08 -3.60 0.68
N ILE A 58 -5.14 -2.97 0.15
CA ILE A 58 -5.43 -1.55 0.39
C ILE A 58 -5.64 -1.28 1.88
N LYS A 59 -6.47 -2.09 2.57
CA LYS A 59 -6.70 -1.92 4.02
C LYS A 59 -5.42 -2.09 4.83
N LEU A 60 -4.55 -3.04 4.47
CA LEU A 60 -3.26 -3.23 5.13
C LEU A 60 -2.36 -1.99 4.98
N CYS A 61 -2.26 -1.43 3.77
CA CYS A 61 -1.48 -0.22 3.51
C CYS A 61 -2.04 1.02 4.23
N ILE A 62 -3.36 1.22 4.25
CA ILE A 62 -3.99 2.34 4.96
C ILE A 62 -3.73 2.24 6.46
N ASN A 63 -3.89 1.04 7.03
CA ASN A 63 -3.60 0.81 8.44
C ASN A 63 -2.12 1.06 8.79
N ALA A 64 -1.19 0.62 7.93
CA ALA A 64 0.23 0.90 8.12
C ALA A 64 0.51 2.42 8.16
N LEU A 65 -0.17 3.19 7.31
CA LEU A 65 -0.05 4.65 7.30
C LEU A 65 -0.63 5.28 8.57
N ILE A 66 -1.85 4.90 8.98
CA ILE A 66 -2.51 5.39 10.21
C ILE A 66 -1.63 5.12 11.43
N ASN A 67 -1.11 3.89 11.57
CA ASN A 67 -0.27 3.49 12.70
C ASN A 67 1.09 4.21 12.71
N SER A 68 1.67 4.52 11.55
CA SER A 68 2.97 5.21 11.48
C SER A 68 2.88 6.71 11.72
N VAL A 69 1.78 7.34 11.30
CA VAL A 69 1.58 8.79 11.41
C VAL A 69 0.81 9.16 12.69
N ASN A 70 0.07 8.22 13.29
CA ASN A 70 -0.82 8.43 14.44
C ASN A 70 -1.87 9.52 14.20
N ILE A 71 -2.41 9.58 12.97
CA ILE A 71 -3.43 10.54 12.55
C ILE A 71 -4.58 9.79 11.88
N ASN A 72 -5.81 10.21 12.19
CA ASN A 72 -6.99 9.80 11.46
C ASN A 72 -7.10 10.64 10.17
N PHE A 73 -6.88 9.99 9.03
CA PHE A 73 -7.00 10.65 7.73
C PHE A 73 -8.46 10.92 7.40
N LYS A 74 -8.72 12.06 6.75
CA LYS A 74 -9.93 12.26 5.96
C LYS A 74 -9.65 11.80 4.53
N SER A 75 -10.67 11.28 3.85
CA SER A 75 -10.59 10.71 2.50
C SER A 75 -9.96 11.66 1.47
N LYS A 76 -10.10 12.98 1.66
CA LYS A 76 -9.50 14.03 0.81
C LYS A 76 -7.98 14.19 0.97
N HIS A 77 -7.40 13.69 2.05
CA HIS A 77 -5.96 13.81 2.35
C HIS A 77 -5.18 12.53 2.00
N LEU A 78 -5.87 11.53 1.46
CA LEU A 78 -5.30 10.25 1.08
C LEU A 78 -5.56 10.01 -0.41
N SER A 79 -4.62 9.38 -1.08
CA SER A 79 -4.78 8.94 -2.47
C SER A 79 -4.30 7.51 -2.58
N VAL A 80 -5.10 6.66 -3.19
CA VAL A 80 -4.80 5.23 -3.36
C VAL A 80 -4.74 4.92 -4.84
N GLY A 81 -3.55 4.58 -5.31
CA GLY A 81 -3.31 4.06 -6.65
C GLY A 81 -3.15 2.55 -6.61
N TYR A 82 -3.64 1.85 -7.63
CA TYR A 82 -3.51 0.41 -7.75
C TYR A 82 -3.36 -0.03 -9.21
N VAL A 83 -2.85 -1.24 -9.38
CA VAL A 83 -2.74 -1.92 -10.67
C VAL A 83 -3.20 -3.37 -10.48
N LYS A 84 -3.86 -3.92 -11.49
CA LYS A 84 -4.27 -5.33 -11.55
C LYS A 84 -3.71 -5.94 -12.81
N LYS A 85 -3.67 -7.28 -12.86
CA LYS A 85 -3.41 -8.00 -14.10
C LYS A 85 -4.36 -7.52 -15.19
N ASP A 86 -3.84 -7.31 -16.40
CA ASP A 86 -4.58 -6.86 -17.58
C ASP A 86 -5.26 -5.48 -17.45
N SER A 87 -4.81 -4.63 -16.51
CA SER A 87 -5.34 -3.28 -16.33
C SER A 87 -4.23 -2.24 -16.25
N MET A 88 -4.49 -1.07 -16.83
CA MET A 88 -3.69 0.12 -16.57
C MET A 88 -3.80 0.54 -15.10
N PHE A 89 -2.81 1.31 -14.63
CA PHE A 89 -2.82 1.92 -13.31
C PHE A 89 -4.06 2.83 -13.13
N GLN A 90 -4.71 2.70 -11.99
CA GLN A 90 -5.96 3.39 -11.65
C GLN A 90 -5.88 4.00 -10.26
N TYR A 91 -6.61 5.10 -10.07
CA TYR A 91 -6.84 5.68 -8.75
C TYR A 91 -8.20 5.24 -8.20
N LYS A 92 -8.29 5.05 -6.88
CA LYS A 92 -9.55 5.00 -6.17
C LYS A 92 -10.14 6.41 -6.07
N THR A 93 -11.47 6.51 -6.14
CA THR A 93 -12.16 7.77 -5.91
C THR A 93 -12.16 8.12 -4.42
N VAL A 94 -12.47 9.38 -4.09
CA VAL A 94 -12.53 9.84 -2.70
C VAL A 94 -13.62 9.09 -1.93
N GLU A 95 -14.73 8.78 -2.58
CA GLU A 95 -15.86 8.02 -2.01
C GLU A 95 -15.44 6.59 -1.67
N GLN A 96 -14.71 5.91 -2.57
CA GLN A 96 -14.20 4.57 -2.31
C GLN A 96 -13.18 4.57 -1.17
N ILE A 97 -12.34 5.60 -1.07
CA ILE A 97 -11.40 5.75 0.06
C ILE A 97 -12.16 5.93 1.38
N ASP A 98 -13.26 6.67 1.37
CA ASP A 98 -14.12 6.86 2.54
C ASP A 98 -14.70 5.53 3.05
N GLU A 99 -15.19 4.69 2.13
CA GLU A 99 -15.68 3.35 2.45
C GLU A 99 -14.59 2.47 3.10
N TYR A 100 -13.35 2.52 2.60
CA TYR A 100 -12.23 1.80 3.23
C TYR A 100 -11.94 2.32 4.64
N LEU A 101 -11.94 3.64 4.84
CA LEU A 101 -11.69 4.25 6.14
C LEU A 101 -12.78 3.86 7.15
N ILE A 102 -14.06 3.96 6.78
CA ILE A 102 -15.19 3.52 7.62
C ILE A 102 -15.02 2.04 7.99
N SER A 103 -14.77 1.16 7.01
CA SER A 103 -14.58 -0.26 7.27
C SER A 103 -13.39 -0.58 8.17
N ILE A 104 -12.36 0.27 8.22
CA ILE A 104 -11.21 0.09 9.11
C ILE A 104 -11.62 0.46 10.53
N PHE A 105 -12.28 1.61 10.72
CA PHE A 105 -12.70 2.08 12.04
C PHE A 105 -13.82 1.26 12.68
N GLU A 106 -14.66 0.56 11.90
CA GLU A 106 -15.70 -0.34 12.42
C GLU A 106 -15.18 -1.71 12.87
N LYS A 107 -13.99 -2.11 12.41
CA LYS A 107 -13.38 -3.42 12.74
C LYS A 107 -12.40 -3.35 13.91
N ASP A 108 -12.03 -2.15 14.35
CA ASP A 108 -11.30 -1.89 15.60
C ASP A 108 -12.28 -1.76 16.77
#